data_AF-A0A7W0PME1-F1
#
_entry.id   AF-A0A7W0PME1-F1
#
_cell.length_a   1.000
_cell.length_b   1.000
_cell.length_c   1.000
_cell.angle_alpha   90.00
_cell.angle_beta   90.00
_cell.angle_gamma   90.00
#
_symmetry.space_group_name_H-M   'P 1'
#
loop_
_entity.id
_entity.type
_entity.pdbx_description
1 polymer ?
#
loop_
_entity_poly.entity_id
_entity_poly.type
_entity_poly.pdbx_seq_one_letter_code
_entity_poly.pdbx_strand_id
1 'polypeptide(L)' 'MKRLGVIGYGGRIRGMLATIDTFGTNATVLAVIDPAESSLRLRFPEKLGNVAFYDDVDAMLDGAELDGVLIG' A
#
# COMPACT_ATOMS: atom_id res chain seq x y z
N MET A 1 12.44 9.36 -0.75
CA MET A 1 11.52 8.23 -0.57
C MET A 1 10.13 8.72 -0.93
N LYS A 2 9.37 7.97 -1.72
CA LYS A 2 7.97 8.33 -2.02
C LYS A 2 7.02 7.47 -1.21
N ARG A 3 6.14 8.12 -0.45
CA ARG A 3 5.20 7.47 0.47
C ARG A 3 3.91 7.19 -0.27
N LEU A 4 3.60 5.91 -0.44
CA LEU A 4 2.43 5.49 -1.22
C LEU A 4 1.36 4.89 -0.31
N GLY A 5 0.11 5.30 -0.56
CA GLY A 5 -1.07 4.57 -0.09
C GLY A 5 -1.60 3.65 -1.17
N VAL A 6 -2.22 2.54 -0.77
CA VAL A 6 -2.89 1.61 -1.68
C VAL A 6 -4.33 1.39 -1.23
N ILE A 7 -5.28 1.56 -2.14
CA ILE A 7 -6.68 1.15 -1.97
C ILE A 7 -6.90 -0.06 -2.88
N GLY A 8 -7.12 -1.23 -2.27
CA GLY A 8 -7.18 -2.52 -2.94
C GLY A 8 -5.79 -3.09 -3.24
N TYR A 9 -5.25 -3.94 -2.35
CA TYR A 9 -3.94 -4.60 -2.51
C TYR A 9 -4.04 -5.88 -3.36
N GLY A 10 -4.78 -5.80 -4.46
CA GLY A 10 -5.02 -6.87 -5.41
C GLY A 10 -3.85 -7.18 -6.35
N GLY A 11 -4.04 -8.15 -7.24
CA GLY A 11 -2.99 -8.57 -8.19
C GLY A 11 -2.52 -7.44 -9.11
N ARG A 12 -3.44 -6.55 -9.53
CA ARG A 12 -3.14 -5.40 -10.39
C ARG A 12 -2.18 -4.43 -9.72
N ILE A 13 -2.52 -3.96 -8.51
CA ILE A 13 -1.68 -3.03 -7.76
C ILE A 13 -0.33 -3.65 -7.40
N ARG A 14 -0.30 -4.93 -7.01
CA ARG A 14 0.98 -5.63 -6.75
C ARG A 14 1.88 -5.70 -7.98
N GLY A 15 1.30 -5.91 -9.17
CA GLY A 15 2.04 -5.86 -10.43
C GLY A 15 2.60 -4.46 -10.71
N MET A 16 1.79 -3.42 -10.52
CA MET A 16 2.23 -2.02 -10.68
C MET A 16 3.33 -1.64 -9.69
N LEU A 17 3.23 -2.03 -8.42
CA LEU A 17 4.29 -1.81 -7.42
C LEU A 17 5.60 -2.49 -7.84
N ALA A 18 5.53 -3.73 -8.32
CA ALA A 18 6.71 -4.42 -8.84
C ALA A 18 7.33 -3.69 -10.05
N THR A 19 6.51 -3.09 -10.92
CA THR A 19 6.99 -2.24 -12.03
C THR A 19 7.62 -0.93 -11.53
N ILE A 20 7.03 -0.26 -10.54
CA ILE A 20 7.59 0.96 -9.95
C ILE A 20 8.97 0.70 -9.34
N ASP A 21 9.15 -0.45 -8.68
CA ASP A 21 10.42 -0.85 -8.08
C ASP A 21 11.54 -1.00 -9.13
N THR A 22 11.24 -1.41 -10.37
CA THR A 22 12.27 -1.56 -11.41
C THR A 22 12.92 -0.25 -11.83
N PHE A 23 12.29 0.88 -11.53
CA PHE A 23 12.83 2.22 -11.81
C PHE A 23 13.68 2.79 -10.67
N GLY A 24 13.88 2.05 -9.58
CA GLY A 24 14.72 2.50 -8.46
C GLY A 24 14.19 3.75 -7.75
N THR A 25 12.86 3.95 -7.75
CA THR A 25 12.21 5.17 -7.27
C THR A 25 12.27 5.36 -5.75
N ASN A 26 12.69 4.33 -5.00
CA ASN A 26 12.63 4.28 -3.54
C ASN A 26 11.23 4.66 -3.03
N ALA A 27 10.20 4.13 -3.71
CA ALA A 27 8.82 4.22 -3.29
C ALA A 27 8.51 3.16 -2.23
N THR A 28 7.70 3.50 -1.24
CA THR A 28 7.37 2.60 -0.14
C THR A 28 5.88 2.73 0.16
N VAL A 29 5.21 1.58 0.26
CA VAL A 29 3.82 1.53 0.71
C VAL A 29 3.81 1.73 2.22
N LEU A 30 3.09 2.75 2.71
CA LEU A 30 2.96 3.03 4.13
C LEU A 30 1.55 2.78 4.66
N ALA A 31 0.53 2.88 3.78
CA ALA A 31 -0.86 2.68 4.15
C ALA A 31 -1.60 1.80 3.12
N VAL A 32 -2.49 0.95 3.61
CA VAL A 32 -3.35 0.09 2.79
C VAL A 32 -4.80 0.16 3.30
N ILE A 33 -5.74 0.21 2.37
CA ILE A 33 -7.15 -0.12 2.60
C ILE A 33 -7.46 -1.36 1.78
N ASP A 34 -7.78 -2.47 2.44
CA ASP A 34 -8.22 -3.70 1.79
C ASP A 34 -9.02 -4.56 2.79
N PRO A 35 -10.21 -5.04 2.43
CA PRO A 35 -11.04 -5.86 3.33
C PRO A 35 -10.38 -7.21 3.71
N ALA A 36 -9.34 -7.62 2.99
CA ALA A 36 -8.64 -8.88 3.21
C ALA A 36 -7.38 -8.75 4.09
N GLU A 37 -7.25 -7.70 4.92
CA GLU A 37 -6.07 -7.40 5.75
C GLU A 37 -5.42 -8.64 6.37
N SER A 38 -6.17 -9.40 7.18
CA SER A 38 -5.60 -10.52 7.93
C SER A 38 -4.96 -11.55 6.99
N SER A 39 -5.62 -11.84 5.86
CA SER A 39 -5.09 -12.75 4.85
C SER A 39 -3.87 -12.18 4.12
N LEU A 40 -3.84 -10.86 3.89
CA LEU A 40 -2.75 -10.16 3.21
C LEU A 40 -1.50 -10.10 4.08
N ARG A 41 -1.63 -9.79 5.37
CA ARG A 41 -0.51 -9.81 6.32
C ARG A 41 0.13 -11.20 6.42
N LEU A 42 -0.68 -12.26 6.42
CA LEU A 42 -0.18 -13.64 6.42
C LEU A 42 0.54 -14.00 5.11
N ARG A 43 0.02 -13.55 3.97
CA ARG A 43 0.60 -13.87 2.65
C ARG A 43 1.83 -13.04 2.31
N PHE A 44 1.93 -11.81 2.83
CA PHE A 44 3.00 -10.86 2.49
C PHE A 44 3.58 -10.18 3.75
N PRO A 45 4.06 -10.94 4.75
CA PRO A 45 4.49 -10.39 6.03
C PRO A 45 5.67 -9.42 5.87
N GLU A 46 6.61 -9.72 4.98
CA GLU A 46 7.78 -8.86 4.69
C GLU A 46 7.39 -7.52 4.07
N LYS A 47 6.34 -7.49 3.24
CA LYS A 47 5.92 -6.29 2.51
C LYS A 47 4.94 -5.42 3.30
N LEU A 48 4.15 -6.05 4.17
CA LEU A 48 3.04 -5.41 4.88
C LEU A 48 3.26 -5.32 6.39
N GLY A 49 4.36 -5.85 6.93
CA GLY A 49 4.62 -5.91 8.37
C GLY A 49 4.57 -4.55 9.05
N ASN A 50 5.10 -3.51 8.39
CA ASN A 50 5.13 -2.14 8.91
C ASN A 50 4.10 -1.21 8.24
N VAL A 51 3.18 -1.77 7.45
CA VAL A 51 2.14 -1.00 6.76
C VAL A 51 0.95 -0.81 7.68
N ALA A 52 0.48 0.43 7.79
CA ALA A 52 -0.74 0.76 8.50
C ALA A 52 -1.95 0.37 7.64
N PHE A 53 -2.90 -0.34 8.22
CA PHE A 53 -4.17 -0.63 7.58
C PHE A 53 -5.24 0.31 8.09
N TYR A 54 -6.10 0.76 7.19
CA TYR A 54 -7.21 1.66 7.46
C TYR A 54 -8.51 1.02 6.96
N ASP A 55 -9.59 1.29 7.68
CA ASP A 55 -10.95 0.90 7.29
C ASP A 55 -11.67 2.01 6.51
N ASP A 56 -11.11 3.22 6.53
CA ASP A 56 -11.70 4.43 5.98
C ASP A 56 -10.68 5.21 5.13
N VAL A 57 -11.14 5.70 3.98
CA VAL A 57 -10.30 6.41 3.01
C VAL A 57 -9.92 7.79 3.52
N ASP A 58 -10.85 8.52 4.12
CA ASP A 58 -10.58 9.87 4.60
C ASP A 58 -9.54 9.84 5.73
N ALA A 59 -9.70 8.93 6.69
CA ALA A 59 -8.73 8.70 7.76
C ALA A 59 -7.32 8.33 7.24
N MET A 60 -7.23 7.55 6.17
CA MET A 60 -5.94 7.22 5.53
C MET A 60 -5.30 8.47 4.92
N LEU A 61 -6.08 9.25 4.15
CA LEU A 61 -5.57 10.43 3.44
C LEU A 61 -5.12 11.52 4.40
N ASP A 62 -5.85 11.73 5.50
CA ASP A 62 -5.53 12.74 6.51
C ASP A 62 -4.36 12.33 7.40
N GLY A 63 -4.23 11.03 7.73
CA GLY A 63 -3.31 10.55 8.76
C GLY A 63 -2.00 9.93 8.28
N ALA A 64 -1.96 9.37 7.06
CA ALA A 64 -0.81 8.56 6.62
C ALA A 64 0.31 9.37 5.95
N GLU A 65 0.14 10.68 5.80
CA GLU A 65 1.06 11.59 5.12
C GLU A 65 1.58 11.01 3.79
N LEU A 66 0.69 10.86 2.81
CA LEU A 66 1.04 10.17 1.56
C LEU A 66 1.47 11.17 0.48
N ASP A 67 2.43 10.78 -0.35
CA ASP A 67 2.85 11.55 -1.54
C ASP A 67 2.02 11.16 -2.78
N GLY A 68 1.30 10.03 -2.70
CA GLY A 68 0.43 9.53 -3.76
C GLY A 68 -0.35 8.30 -3.32
N VAL A 69 -1.43 8.01 -4.06
CA VAL A 69 -2.30 6.86 -3.82
C VAL A 69 -2.47 6.06 -5.11
N LEU A 70 -2.42 4.74 -4.96
CA LEU A 70 -2.69 3.77 -6.02
C LEU A 70 -4.02 3.09 -5.72
N ILE A 71 -4.96 3.10 -6.69
CA ILE A 71 -6.32 2.57 -6.51
C ILE A 71 -6.56 1.48 -7.56
N GLY A 72 -6.95 0.27 -7.16
CA GLY A 72 -7.20 -0.80 -8.13
C GLY A 72 -7.73 -2.12 -7.59
#